data_AF-J9ED10-F1
#
_entry.id   AF-J9ED10-F1
#
_cell.length_a   1.000
_cell.length_b   1.000
_cell.length_c   1.000
_cell.angle_alpha   90.00
_cell.angle_beta   90.00
_cell.angle_gamma   90.00
#
_symmetry.space_group_name_H-M   'P 1'
#
loop_
_entity.id
_entity.type
_entity.pdbx_description
1 polymer ?
#
loop_
_entity_poly.entity_id
_entity_poly.type
_entity_poly.pdbx_seq_one_letter_code
_entity_poly.pdbx_strand_id
1 'polypeptide(L)'
;MRASGPGGQNVNQRSTAVRLTHRETGVTVHCTDERTQYSNMEIAYKRLAAILLQRKLDETQKQYSSSRKLQIGTKARAEKVRTYNFKDDQVTDHRLGRAWQGVANVMKGNSVLNQIIQSLDGLSKAHYLKEVLNAGDCTAKHASSNV
;
A
#
# COMPACT_ATOMS: atom_id res chain seq x y z
N MET A 1 24.25 28.34 14.84
CA MET A 1 24.05 29.10 13.58
C MET A 1 23.56 30.50 13.95
N ARG A 2 23.90 31.54 13.18
CA ARG A 2 23.32 32.87 13.38
C ARG A 2 22.08 33.01 12.51
N ALA A 3 21.05 33.71 13.00
CA ALA A 3 19.88 34.00 12.19
C ALA A 3 20.29 34.93 11.04
N SER A 4 19.76 34.67 9.85
CA SER A 4 19.99 35.51 8.67
C SER A 4 18.74 36.35 8.44
N GLY A 5 18.87 37.68 8.39
CA GLY A 5 17.75 38.60 8.21
C GLY A 5 18.06 40.03 8.65
N PRO A 6 17.14 40.99 8.41
CA PRO A 6 17.30 42.38 8.81
C PRO A 6 17.22 42.48 10.33
N GLY A 7 18.37 42.42 10.98
CA GLY A 7 18.50 42.54 12.41
C GLY A 7 19.79 43.25 12.75
N GLY A 8 19.69 44.27 13.59
CA GLY A 8 20.85 45.04 14.04
C GLY A 8 21.79 44.21 14.93
N GLN A 9 22.49 44.90 15.82
CA GLN A 9 23.50 44.32 16.71
C GLN A 9 23.05 43.03 17.43
N ASN A 10 21.78 42.94 17.82
CA ASN A 10 21.21 41.76 18.49
C ASN A 10 21.24 40.47 17.65
N VAL A 11 21.01 40.54 16.34
CA VAL A 11 21.03 39.36 15.44
C VAL A 11 22.46 38.92 15.14
N ASN A 12 23.39 39.89 15.04
CA ASN A 12 24.80 39.60 14.87
C ASN A 12 25.43 38.99 16.11
N GLN A 13 24.99 39.36 17.32
CA GLN A 13 25.56 38.87 18.58
C GLN A 13 24.93 37.54 19.04
N ARG A 14 23.60 37.38 18.98
CA ARG A 14 22.90 36.22 19.54
C ARG A 14 22.67 35.11 18.50
N SER A 15 23.12 33.89 18.79
CA SER A 15 22.91 32.71 17.94
C SER A 15 21.56 32.04 18.23
N THR A 16 20.47 32.59 17.71
CA THR A 16 19.09 32.10 17.97
C THR A 16 18.59 31.06 16.96
N ALA A 17 19.23 30.92 15.81
CA ALA A 17 18.80 30.04 14.73
C ALA A 17 19.05 28.55 15.05
N VAL A 18 18.02 27.73 14.82
CA VAL A 18 18.07 26.28 15.06
C VAL A 18 17.97 25.51 13.73
N ARG A 19 18.85 24.53 13.57
CA ARG A 19 18.79 23.52 12.51
C ARG A 19 18.70 22.15 13.18
N LEU A 20 17.62 21.44 12.93
CA LEU A 20 17.38 20.10 13.46
C LEU A 20 17.45 19.09 12.32
N THR A 21 18.13 17.97 12.54
CA THR A 21 18.25 16.89 11.56
C THR A 21 17.78 15.59 12.19
N HIS A 22 16.80 14.94 11.58
CA HIS A 22 16.42 13.59 11.96
C HIS A 22 17.44 12.59 11.38
N ARG A 23 18.18 11.90 12.25
CA ARG A 23 19.32 11.06 11.86
C ARG A 23 18.92 9.91 10.93
N GLU A 24 17.80 9.26 11.20
CA GLU A 24 17.39 8.05 10.47
C GLU A 24 16.82 8.37 9.08
N THR A 25 16.03 9.46 8.97
CA THR A 25 15.36 9.82 7.71
C THR A 25 16.09 10.92 6.92
N GLY A 26 17.15 11.49 7.47
CA GLY A 26 17.91 12.59 6.88
C GLY A 26 17.15 13.91 6.74
N VAL A 27 15.94 14.04 7.31
CA VAL A 27 15.13 15.25 7.19
C VAL A 27 15.70 16.38 8.02
N THR A 28 16.02 17.49 7.37
CA THR A 28 16.52 18.70 8.02
C THR A 28 15.44 19.77 8.06
N VAL A 29 15.23 20.37 9.23
CA VAL A 29 14.33 21.51 9.43
C VAL A 29 15.13 22.68 9.98
N HIS A 30 14.84 23.87 9.46
CA HIS A 30 15.44 25.13 9.88
C HIS A 30 14.35 26.04 10.46
N CYS A 31 14.65 26.72 11.57
CA CYS A 31 13.74 27.67 12.20
C CYS A 31 14.50 28.89 12.76
N THR A 32 14.00 30.07 12.43
CA THR A 32 14.54 31.39 12.81
C THR A 32 13.43 32.39 13.17
N ASP A 33 12.25 31.89 13.52
CA ASP A 33 11.04 32.71 13.61
C ASP A 33 11.03 33.57 14.89
N GLU A 34 11.56 33.03 15.98
CA GLU A 34 11.54 33.62 17.31
C GLU A 34 12.89 34.21 17.74
N ARG A 35 12.84 35.13 18.70
CA ARG A 35 14.02 35.82 19.27
C ARG A 35 14.83 34.96 20.24
N THR A 36 14.30 33.82 20.68
CA THR A 36 14.98 32.91 21.61
C THR A 36 15.27 31.57 20.92
N GLN A 37 16.41 30.97 21.26
CA GLN A 37 16.79 29.67 20.73
C GLN A 37 15.81 28.57 21.17
N TYR A 38 15.34 28.62 22.42
CA TYR A 38 14.43 27.64 22.99
C TYR A 38 13.09 27.60 22.23
N SER A 39 12.48 28.76 21.98
CA SER A 39 11.23 28.81 21.21
C SER A 39 11.40 28.33 19.76
N ASN A 40 12.52 28.68 19.11
CA ASN A 40 12.85 28.15 17.78
C ASN A 40 13.04 26.62 17.79
N MET A 41 13.58 26.06 18.88
CA MET A 41 13.75 24.62 19.04
C MET A 41 12.39 23.91 19.15
N GLU A 42 11.46 24.41 19.96
CA GLU A 42 10.11 23.84 20.06
C GLU A 42 9.37 23.86 18.73
N ILE A 43 9.45 24.98 17.98
CA ILE A 43 8.85 25.10 16.65
C ILE A 43 9.50 24.13 15.66
N ALA A 44 10.84 24.02 15.67
CA ALA A 44 11.57 23.09 14.81
C ALA A 44 11.17 21.63 15.08
N TYR A 45 10.99 21.24 16.34
CA TYR A 45 10.49 19.90 16.69
C TYR A 45 9.07 19.65 16.19
N LYS A 46 8.14 20.61 16.39
CA LYS A 46 6.76 20.50 15.89
C LYS A 46 6.72 20.35 14.36
N ARG A 47 7.51 21.16 13.64
CA ARG A 47 7.64 21.07 12.18
C ARG A 47 8.22 19.74 11.74
N LEU A 48 9.30 19.28 12.39
CA LEU A 48 9.92 18.00 12.06
C LEU A 48 8.94 16.84 12.29
N ALA A 49 8.23 16.83 13.41
CA ALA A 49 7.22 15.81 13.71
C ALA A 49 6.10 15.79 12.66
N ALA A 50 5.59 16.96 12.27
CA ALA A 50 4.56 17.07 11.22
C ALA A 50 5.04 16.51 9.87
N ILE A 51 6.28 16.84 9.46
CA ILE A 51 6.86 16.32 8.21
C ILE A 51 7.03 14.80 8.25
N LEU A 52 7.54 14.26 9.36
CA LEU A 52 7.72 12.81 9.53
C LEU A 52 6.38 12.07 9.52
N LEU A 53 5.37 12.63 10.19
CA LEU A 53 4.02 12.07 10.20
C LEU A 53 3.43 12.06 8.79
N GLN A 54 3.50 13.19 8.07
CA GLN A 54 2.99 13.28 6.71
C GLN A 54 3.64 12.24 5.80
N ARG A 55 4.97 12.08 5.86
CA ARG A 55 5.68 11.06 5.08
C ARG A 55 5.18 9.64 5.36
N LYS A 56 4.97 9.28 6.63
CA LYS A 56 4.43 7.95 7.00
C LYS A 56 3.00 7.76 6.49
N LEU A 57 2.16 8.78 6.58
CA LEU A 57 0.80 8.74 6.06
C LEU A 57 0.80 8.57 4.54
N ASP A 58 1.63 9.34 3.83
CA ASP A 58 1.77 9.25 2.38
C ASP A 58 2.26 7.88 1.93
N GLU A 59 3.26 7.32 2.63
CA GLU A 59 3.76 5.97 2.36
C GLU A 59 2.68 4.91 2.54
N THR A 60 1.98 4.96 3.68
CA THR A 60 0.89 4.05 4.00
C THR A 60 -0.23 4.16 2.97
N GLN A 61 -0.65 5.38 2.64
CA GLN A 61 -1.68 5.63 1.63
C GLN A 61 -1.24 5.17 0.23
N LYS A 62 0.03 5.33 -0.12
CA LYS A 62 0.58 4.82 -1.38
C LYS A 62 0.52 3.31 -1.44
N GLN A 63 0.90 2.60 -0.38
CA GLN A 63 0.81 1.13 -0.29
C GLN A 63 -0.64 0.63 -0.39
N TYR A 64 -1.57 1.29 0.30
CA TYR A 64 -3.00 0.94 0.22
C TYR A 64 -3.59 1.22 -1.16
N SER A 65 -3.30 2.39 -1.74
CA SER A 65 -3.82 2.78 -3.06
C SER A 65 -3.27 1.89 -4.18
N SER A 66 -1.99 1.51 -4.13
CA SER A 66 -1.41 0.56 -5.08
C SER A 66 -2.05 -0.81 -4.98
N SER A 67 -2.19 -1.33 -3.75
CA SER A 67 -2.82 -2.63 -3.49
C SER A 67 -4.28 -2.64 -3.95
N ARG A 68 -5.03 -1.58 -3.64
CA ARG A 68 -6.43 -1.42 -4.08
C ARG A 68 -6.54 -1.32 -5.59
N LYS A 69 -5.64 -0.59 -6.25
CA LYS A 69 -5.63 -0.48 -7.72
C LYS A 69 -5.38 -1.83 -8.38
N LEU A 70 -4.48 -2.64 -7.80
CA LEU A 70 -4.22 -4.01 -8.27
C LEU A 70 -5.44 -4.92 -8.08
N GLN A 71 -6.13 -4.84 -6.93
CA GLN A 71 -7.31 -5.66 -6.63
C GLN A 71 -8.53 -5.33 -7.50
N ILE A 72 -8.77 -4.05 -7.79
CA ILE A 72 -9.93 -3.59 -8.57
C ILE A 72 -9.66 -3.66 -10.08
N GLY A 73 -8.40 -3.53 -10.49
CA GLY A 73 -8.01 -3.48 -11.90
C GLY A 73 -8.45 -2.18 -12.59
N THR A 74 -8.72 -2.26 -13.89
CA THR A 74 -9.07 -1.11 -14.74
C THR A 74 -10.58 -0.80 -14.74
N LYS A 75 -11.39 -1.61 -14.03
CA LYS A 75 -12.86 -1.62 -14.08
C LYS A 75 -13.43 -1.86 -15.49
N ALA A 76 -12.63 -2.37 -16.42
CA ALA A 76 -13.10 -2.73 -17.75
C ALA A 76 -14.06 -3.91 -17.67
N ARG A 77 -15.02 -3.98 -18.60
CA ARG A 77 -15.98 -5.11 -18.68
C ARG A 77 -15.30 -6.46 -18.98
N ALA A 78 -14.10 -6.44 -19.57
CA ALA A 78 -13.32 -7.63 -19.85
C ALA A 78 -12.75 -8.27 -18.56
N GLU A 79 -12.50 -7.49 -17.51
CA GLU A 79 -11.90 -7.95 -16.25
C GLU A 79 -12.97 -8.32 -15.19
N LYS A 80 -14.22 -8.52 -15.62
CA LYS A 80 -15.32 -8.81 -14.69
C LYS A 80 -15.11 -10.17 -14.01
N VAL A 81 -15.25 -10.18 -12.69
CA VAL A 81 -15.10 -11.40 -11.89
C VAL A 81 -16.35 -12.28 -11.96
N ARG A 82 -17.55 -11.66 -11.91
CA ARG A 82 -18.85 -12.35 -11.95
C ARG A 82 -19.88 -11.57 -12.77
N THR A 83 -20.85 -12.27 -13.35
CA THR A 83 -22.05 -11.70 -13.97
C THR A 83 -23.28 -12.24 -13.24
N TYR A 84 -24.12 -11.34 -12.73
CA TYR A 84 -25.39 -11.67 -12.09
C TYR A 84 -26.51 -11.38 -13.08
N ASN A 85 -27.21 -12.41 -13.52
CA ASN A 85 -28.32 -12.32 -14.45
C ASN A 85 -29.63 -12.66 -13.74
N PHE A 86 -30.44 -11.63 -13.44
CA PHE A 86 -31.71 -11.79 -12.74
C PHE A 86 -32.83 -12.35 -13.60
N LYS A 87 -32.77 -12.21 -14.94
CA LYS A 87 -33.80 -12.74 -15.83
C LYS A 87 -33.75 -14.26 -15.90
N ASP A 88 -32.53 -14.80 -15.97
CA ASP A 88 -32.28 -16.25 -16.05
C ASP A 88 -31.96 -16.87 -14.68
N ASP A 89 -32.11 -16.09 -13.60
CA ASP A 89 -31.77 -16.44 -12.20
C ASP A 89 -30.41 -17.17 -12.07
N GLN A 90 -29.39 -16.64 -12.73
CA GLN A 90 -28.07 -17.26 -12.83
C GLN A 90 -26.93 -16.32 -12.45
N VAL A 91 -25.91 -16.85 -11.77
CA VAL A 91 -24.63 -16.19 -11.48
C VAL A 91 -23.51 -16.93 -12.19
N THR A 92 -22.74 -16.24 -13.03
CA THR A 92 -21.56 -16.80 -13.71
C THR A 92 -20.28 -16.22 -13.10
N ASP A 93 -19.34 -17.06 -12.68
CA ASP A 93 -17.99 -16.64 -12.24
C ASP A 93 -16.99 -16.89 -13.38
N HIS A 94 -16.38 -15.83 -13.89
CA HIS A 94 -15.49 -15.88 -15.06
C HIS A 94 -14.12 -16.47 -14.73
N ARG A 95 -13.74 -16.56 -13.44
CA ARG A 95 -12.48 -17.21 -13.04
C ARG A 95 -12.60 -18.73 -13.07
N LEU A 96 -13.78 -19.25 -12.74
CA LEU A 96 -14.07 -20.69 -12.76
C LEU A 96 -14.66 -21.16 -14.10
N GLY A 97 -15.16 -20.24 -14.93
CA GLY A 97 -15.87 -20.59 -16.17
C GLY A 97 -17.18 -21.36 -15.93
N ARG A 98 -17.73 -21.28 -14.71
CA ARG A 98 -18.92 -22.02 -14.27
C ARG A 98 -20.04 -21.05 -13.91
N ALA A 99 -21.27 -21.54 -14.02
CA ALA A 99 -22.45 -20.81 -13.61
C ALA A 99 -23.28 -21.59 -12.57
N TRP A 100 -23.95 -20.85 -11.69
CA TRP A 100 -24.80 -21.34 -10.59
C TRP A 100 -26.18 -20.71 -10.70
N GLN A 101 -27.21 -21.45 -10.30
CA GLN A 101 -28.59 -20.97 -10.24
C GLN A 101 -28.90 -20.33 -8.89
N GLY A 102 -29.90 -19.45 -8.84
CA GLY A 102 -30.37 -18.81 -7.63
C GLY A 102 -29.59 -17.56 -7.26
N VAL A 103 -29.77 -16.48 -8.02
CA VAL A 103 -29.13 -15.17 -7.75
C VAL A 103 -29.48 -14.67 -6.36
N ALA A 104 -30.76 -14.78 -5.98
CA ALA A 104 -31.23 -14.36 -4.66
C ALA A 104 -30.51 -15.09 -3.52
N ASN A 105 -30.21 -16.37 -3.70
CA ASN A 105 -29.52 -17.18 -2.69
C ASN A 105 -28.05 -16.77 -2.56
N VAL A 106 -27.39 -16.48 -3.69
CA VAL A 106 -26.01 -15.98 -3.68
C VAL A 106 -25.94 -14.60 -3.02
N MET A 107 -26.86 -13.70 -3.34
CA MET A 107 -26.91 -12.35 -2.76
C MET A 107 -27.19 -12.35 -1.26
N LYS A 108 -27.94 -13.33 -0.75
CA LYS A 108 -28.20 -13.53 0.68
C LYS A 108 -27.02 -14.15 1.44
N GLY A 109 -25.95 -14.55 0.75
CA GLY A 109 -24.78 -15.18 1.37
C GLY A 109 -25.00 -16.64 1.80
N ASN A 110 -25.94 -17.34 1.17
CA ASN A 110 -26.31 -18.71 1.55
C ASN A 110 -25.28 -19.76 1.07
N SER A 111 -25.61 -21.05 1.22
CA SER A 111 -24.80 -22.21 0.84
C SER A 111 -24.21 -22.16 -0.57
N VAL A 112 -24.93 -21.63 -1.54
CA VAL A 112 -24.45 -21.50 -2.93
C VAL A 112 -23.21 -20.61 -3.02
N LEU A 113 -23.15 -19.51 -2.26
CA LEU A 113 -21.96 -18.65 -2.23
C LEU A 113 -20.77 -19.39 -1.61
N ASN A 114 -20.99 -20.17 -0.55
CA ASN A 114 -19.94 -20.97 0.07
C ASN A 114 -19.37 -22.03 -0.89
N GLN A 115 -20.22 -22.66 -1.72
CA GLN A 115 -19.77 -23.58 -2.76
C GLN A 115 -18.88 -22.89 -3.81
N ILE A 116 -19.24 -21.67 -4.21
CA ILE A 116 -18.41 -20.86 -5.13
C ILE A 116 -17.05 -20.58 -4.49
N ILE A 117 -17.02 -20.17 -3.22
CA ILE A 117 -15.78 -19.87 -2.48
C ILE A 117 -14.90 -21.11 -2.37
N GLN A 118 -15.46 -22.27 -1.98
CA GLN A 118 -14.72 -23.53 -1.90
C GLN A 118 -14.13 -23.95 -3.24
N SER A 119 -14.88 -23.77 -4.33
CA SER A 119 -14.40 -24.08 -5.69
C SER A 119 -13.22 -23.18 -6.07
N LEU A 120 -13.28 -21.89 -5.73
CA LEU A 120 -12.18 -20.93 -5.97
C LEU A 120 -10.95 -21.26 -5.11
N ASP A 121 -11.14 -21.61 -3.85
CA ASP A 121 -10.05 -22.00 -2.95
C ASP A 121 -9.34 -23.25 -3.44
N GLY A 122 -10.10 -24.26 -3.89
CA GLY A 122 -9.55 -25.46 -4.53
C GLY A 122 -8.73 -25.15 -5.79
N LEU A 123 -9.24 -24.28 -6.67
CA LEU A 123 -8.51 -23.83 -7.86
C LEU A 123 -7.20 -23.11 -7.49
N SER A 124 -7.27 -22.19 -6.52
CA SER A 124 -6.11 -21.44 -6.03
C SER A 124 -5.03 -22.36 -5.48
N LYS A 125 -5.42 -23.32 -4.64
CA LYS A 125 -4.51 -24.35 -4.10
C LYS A 125 -3.88 -25.19 -5.20
N ALA A 126 -4.65 -25.62 -6.18
CA ALA A 126 -4.14 -26.39 -7.31
C ALA A 126 -3.13 -25.59 -8.14
N HIS A 127 -3.39 -24.30 -8.40
CA HIS A 127 -2.45 -23.42 -9.09
C HIS A 127 -1.15 -23.25 -8.31
N TYR A 128 -1.25 -22.96 -7.01
CA TYR A 128 -0.09 -22.82 -6.13
C TYR A 128 0.75 -24.10 -6.08
N LEU A 129 0.13 -25.27 -5.91
CA LEU A 129 0.84 -26.55 -5.92
C LEU A 129 1.54 -26.80 -7.26
N LYS A 130 0.90 -26.45 -8.38
CA LYS A 130 1.50 -26.55 -9.70
C LYS A 130 2.73 -25.65 -9.86
N GLU A 131 2.68 -24.41 -9.35
CA GLU A 131 3.84 -23.51 -9.34
C GLU A 131 5.00 -24.07 -8.52
N VAL A 132 4.72 -24.60 -7.33
CA VAL A 132 5.73 -25.20 -6.45
C VAL A 132 6.38 -26.43 -7.08
N LEU A 133 5.60 -27.33 -7.69
CA LEU A 133 6.13 -28.52 -8.36
C LEU A 133 7.00 -28.16 -9.57
N ASN A 134 6.54 -27.22 -10.41
CA ASN A 134 7.31 -26.74 -11.54
C ASN A 134 8.65 -26.08 -11.12
N ALA A 135 8.67 -25.40 -9.97
CA ALA A 135 9.88 -24.84 -9.38
C ALA A 135 10.84 -25.92 -8.83
N GLY A 136 10.34 -27.09 -8.47
CA GLY A 136 11.14 -28.26 -8.09
C GLY A 136 11.81 -28.92 -9.29
N ASP A 137 11.11 -29.01 -10.43
CA ASP A 137 11.66 -29.67 -11.62
C ASP A 137 12.79 -28.87 -12.29
N CYS A 138 12.81 -27.54 -12.15
CA CYS A 138 13.91 -26.72 -12.70
C CYS A 138 15.20 -26.79 -11.89
N THR A 139 15.17 -27.15 -10.59
CA THR A 139 16.41 -27.44 -9.85
C THR A 139 16.98 -28.81 -10.22
N ALA A 140 16.14 -29.79 -10.56
CA ALA A 140 16.57 -31.11 -11.02
C ALA A 140 17.20 -31.09 -12.43
N LYS A 141 16.71 -30.24 -13.36
CA LYS A 141 17.24 -30.13 -14.73
C LYS A 141 18.62 -29.46 -14.85
N HIS A 142 19.04 -28.69 -13.85
CA HIS A 142 20.39 -28.10 -13.81
C HIS A 142 21.44 -29.07 -13.24
N ALA A 143 21.03 -30.17 -12.61
CA ALA A 143 21.95 -31.17 -12.06
C ALA A 143 22.39 -32.24 -13.09
N SER A 144 21.67 -32.39 -14.21
CA SER A 144 21.92 -33.41 -15.23
C SER A 144 22.65 -32.92 -16.50
N SER A 145 23.17 -31.68 -16.49
CA SER A 145 23.90 -31.08 -17.62
C SER A 145 25.42 -30.96 -17.41
N ASN A 146 25.96 -31.61 -16.37
CA ASN A 146 27.41 -31.77 -16.15
C ASN A 146 27.78 -33.27 -16.18
N VAL A 147 27.67 -33.89 -17.35
CA VAL A 147 28.45 -35.09 -17.75
C VAL A 147 28.77 -34.96 -19.22
#